data_AF-A0A6P1BZL4-F1
#
_entry.id   AF-A0A6P1BZL4-F1
#
_cell.length_a   1.000
_cell.length_b   1.000
_cell.length_c   1.000
_cell.angle_alpha   90.00
_cell.angle_beta   90.00
_cell.angle_gamma   90.00
#
_symmetry.space_group_name_H-M   'P 1'
#
loop_
_entity.id
_entity.type
_entity.pdbx_description
1 polymer ?
#
loop_
_entity_poly.entity_id
_entity_poly.type
_entity_poly.pdbx_seq_one_letter_code
_entity_poly.pdbx_strand_id
1 'polypeptide(L)'
;MQNESGIRRRDLLALIGTIAGSSAMYQAMMSLGFASESAYKGPLKLAGDVKGASVLILGAGLAGMTAALELRKAGYRVQILEFNGRAGGRNWSIRGGDSFTELGGFRQTCQFEQGLYLNPGPWRIPYHHRALLDYCRRLNVTLEPFIQLNHNAYLHATR
;
A
#
# COMPACT_ATOMS: atom_id res chain seq x y z
N MET A 1 1.33 -57.73 -4.50
CA MET A 1 2.67 -57.13 -4.54
C MET A 1 2.51 -55.62 -4.45
N GLN A 2 2.95 -55.01 -3.35
CA GLN A 2 2.98 -53.56 -3.19
C GLN A 2 4.05 -53.01 -4.15
N ASN A 3 3.63 -52.19 -5.10
CA ASN A 3 4.55 -51.47 -5.97
C ASN A 3 4.93 -50.19 -5.22
N GLU A 4 6.04 -50.20 -4.49
CA GLU A 4 6.62 -48.96 -3.97
C GLU A 4 7.04 -48.11 -5.17
N SER A 5 6.18 -47.15 -5.54
CA SER A 5 6.49 -46.17 -6.57
C SER A 5 7.50 -45.17 -6.00
N GLY A 6 8.76 -45.58 -5.92
CA GLY A 6 9.86 -44.71 -5.54
C GLY A 6 9.95 -43.52 -6.48
N ILE A 7 10.26 -42.34 -5.93
CA ILE A 7 10.47 -41.10 -6.69
C ILE A 7 11.52 -41.37 -7.77
N ARG A 8 11.19 -41.13 -9.04
CA ARG A 8 12.16 -41.34 -10.13
C ARG A 8 13.22 -40.25 -10.05
N ARG A 9 14.45 -40.59 -10.42
CA ARG A 9 15.58 -39.63 -10.45
C ARG A 9 15.25 -38.35 -11.22
N ARG A 10 14.53 -38.47 -12.34
CA ARG A 10 14.12 -37.30 -13.13
C ARG A 10 13.15 -36.38 -12.37
N ASP A 11 12.23 -36.96 -11.62
CA ASP A 11 11.20 -36.23 -10.88
C ASP A 11 11.85 -35.51 -9.70
N LEU A 12 12.82 -36.18 -9.03
CA LEU A 12 13.66 -35.56 -8.01
C LEU A 12 14.49 -34.40 -8.56
N LEU A 13 15.19 -34.59 -9.68
CA LEU A 13 16.02 -33.53 -10.29
C LEU A 13 15.18 -32.36 -10.81
N ALA A 14 14.01 -32.63 -11.40
CA ALA A 14 13.08 -31.60 -11.82
C ALA A 14 12.57 -30.79 -10.61
N LEU A 15 12.16 -31.46 -9.54
CA LEU A 15 11.73 -30.81 -8.30
C LEU A 15 12.83 -29.93 -7.71
N ILE A 16 14.07 -30.43 -7.62
CA ILE A 16 15.23 -29.65 -7.15
C ILE A 16 15.46 -28.43 -8.05
N GLY A 17 15.45 -28.60 -9.38
CA GLY A 17 15.63 -27.50 -10.32
C GLY A 17 14.55 -26.42 -10.19
N THR A 18 13.29 -26.82 -10.02
CA THR A 18 12.18 -25.88 -9.79
C THR A 18 12.35 -25.15 -8.46
N ILE A 19 12.60 -25.85 -7.35
CA ILE A 19 12.74 -25.21 -6.03
C ILE A 19 13.97 -24.29 -6.00
N ALA A 20 15.11 -24.75 -6.49
CA ALA A 20 16.36 -23.98 -6.50
C ALA A 20 16.29 -22.80 -7.47
N GLY A 21 15.71 -22.99 -8.66
CA GLY A 21 15.51 -21.91 -9.63
C GLY A 21 14.56 -20.84 -9.12
N SER A 22 13.42 -21.24 -8.53
CA SER A 22 12.46 -20.31 -7.94
C SER A 22 13.04 -19.56 -6.74
N SER A 23 13.80 -20.23 -5.87
CA SER A 23 14.43 -19.55 -4.72
C SER A 23 15.54 -18.60 -5.15
N ALA A 24 16.39 -18.99 -6.12
CA ALA A 24 17.40 -18.11 -6.69
C ALA A 24 16.78 -16.88 -7.34
N MET A 25 15.70 -17.05 -8.12
CA MET A 25 14.97 -15.94 -8.72
C MET A 25 14.35 -15.03 -7.65
N TYR A 26 13.71 -15.60 -6.62
CA TYR A 26 13.13 -14.83 -5.52
C TYR A 26 14.20 -14.01 -4.78
N GLN A 27 15.37 -14.59 -4.49
CA GLN A 27 16.48 -13.89 -3.86
C GLN A 27 17.06 -12.79 -4.77
N ALA A 28 17.17 -13.03 -6.07
CA ALA A 28 17.56 -11.98 -7.02
C ALA A 28 16.53 -10.83 -7.02
N MET A 29 15.24 -11.15 -7.01
CA MET A 29 14.17 -10.15 -6.91
C MET A 29 14.18 -9.40 -5.57
N MET A 30 14.55 -10.04 -4.45
CA MET A 30 14.77 -9.34 -3.16
C MET A 30 15.92 -8.34 -3.27
N SER A 31 17.07 -8.79 -3.79
CA SER A 31 18.29 -7.99 -3.92
C SER A 31 18.08 -6.77 -4.81
N LEU A 32 17.33 -6.95 -5.90
CA LEU A 32 16.95 -5.87 -6.82
C LEU A 32 15.79 -5.00 -6.31
N GLY A 33 15.23 -5.31 -5.14
CA GLY A 33 14.15 -4.53 -4.52
C GLY A 33 12.73 -4.79 -5.07
N PHE A 34 12.57 -5.74 -6.00
CA PHE A 34 11.28 -6.03 -6.65
C PHE A 34 10.27 -6.76 -5.75
N ALA A 35 10.74 -7.53 -4.76
CA ALA A 35 9.84 -8.20 -3.82
C ALA A 35 10.28 -8.03 -2.34
N SER A 36 11.08 -6.99 -2.07
CA SER A 36 11.59 -6.70 -0.73
C SER A 36 10.46 -6.67 0.32
N GLU A 37 10.68 -7.36 1.44
CA GLU A 37 9.76 -7.29 2.56
C GLU A 37 9.71 -5.89 3.17
N SER A 38 8.59 -5.55 3.79
CA SER A 38 8.50 -4.32 4.57
C SER A 38 9.54 -4.34 5.70
N ALA A 39 10.53 -3.45 5.64
CA ALA A 39 11.53 -3.24 6.69
C ALA A 39 10.95 -2.66 8.01
N TYR A 40 9.63 -2.54 8.11
CA TYR A 40 8.94 -1.98 9.26
C TYR A 40 9.04 -2.90 10.48
N LYS A 41 9.67 -2.40 11.54
CA LYS A 41 9.85 -3.12 12.81
C LYS A 41 8.96 -2.60 13.95
N GLY A 42 8.07 -1.65 13.67
CA GLY A 42 7.22 -0.98 14.65
C GLY A 42 7.39 0.54 14.64
N PRO A 43 6.75 1.24 15.59
CA PRO A 43 6.74 2.70 15.63
C PRO A 43 8.14 3.30 15.65
N LEU A 44 8.31 4.43 14.94
CA LEU A 44 9.56 5.16 14.91
C LEU A 44 9.83 5.76 16.30
N LYS A 45 11.04 5.53 16.81
CA LYS A 45 11.56 6.20 18.00
C LYS A 45 12.64 7.17 17.56
N LEU A 46 12.24 8.42 17.31
CA LEU A 46 13.19 9.48 17.00
C LEU A 46 13.88 9.88 18.31
N ALA A 47 15.21 9.84 18.33
CA ALA A 47 16.03 10.21 19.49
C ALA A 47 16.61 11.62 19.30
N GLY A 48 16.88 12.30 20.41
CA GLY A 48 17.51 13.62 20.44
C GLY A 48 16.64 14.70 21.07
N ASP A 49 17.27 15.78 21.50
CA ASP A 49 16.60 17.00 21.94
C ASP A 49 16.30 17.88 20.71
N VAL A 50 15.02 18.19 20.51
CA VAL A 50 14.54 19.01 19.38
C VAL A 50 14.98 20.47 19.49
N LYS A 51 15.40 20.95 20.67
CA LYS A 51 15.89 22.33 20.90
C LYS A 51 14.99 23.42 20.32
N GLY A 52 13.68 23.19 20.30
CA GLY A 52 12.70 24.12 19.73
C GLY A 52 12.70 24.24 18.20
N ALA A 53 13.34 23.31 17.47
CA ALA A 53 13.39 23.31 16.02
C ALA A 53 12.01 23.23 15.37
N SER A 54 11.86 23.96 14.26
CA SER A 54 10.67 23.93 13.41
C SER A 54 10.94 23.21 12.08
N VAL A 55 9.90 22.56 11.54
CA VAL A 55 9.97 21.84 10.27
C VAL A 55 8.83 22.28 9.37
N LEU A 56 9.16 22.70 8.15
CA LEU A 56 8.20 22.96 7.09
C LEU A 56 8.14 21.75 6.14
N ILE A 57 6.94 21.23 5.92
CA ILE A 57 6.69 20.10 5.01
C ILE A 57 5.89 20.61 3.82
N LEU A 58 6.38 20.32 2.61
CA LEU A 58 5.71 20.68 1.37
C LEU A 58 4.92 19.46 0.86
N GLY A 59 3.59 19.54 0.96
CA GLY A 59 2.62 18.52 0.56
C GLY A 59 2.06 17.71 1.74
N ALA A 60 0.73 17.69 1.85
CA ALA A 60 -0.05 16.86 2.76
C ALA A 60 -0.46 15.51 2.14
N GLY A 61 0.38 14.93 1.27
CA GLY A 61 0.27 13.53 0.86
C GLY A 61 0.61 12.57 2.00
N LEU A 62 0.49 11.25 1.77
CA LEU A 62 0.79 10.27 2.85
C LEU A 62 2.20 10.41 3.42
N ALA A 63 3.20 10.71 2.58
CA ALA A 63 4.57 10.91 3.05
C ALA A 63 4.68 12.13 3.99
N GLY A 64 4.17 13.29 3.58
CA GLY A 64 4.21 14.51 4.38
C GLY A 64 3.38 14.42 5.66
N MET A 65 2.19 13.83 5.58
CA MET A 65 1.34 13.61 6.76
C MET A 65 1.97 12.64 7.77
N THR A 66 2.61 11.57 7.28
CA THR A 66 3.33 10.62 8.14
C THR A 66 4.54 11.27 8.80
N ALA A 67 5.35 12.01 8.02
CA ALA A 67 6.48 12.76 8.55
C ALA A 67 6.03 13.78 9.60
N ALA A 68 4.96 14.53 9.33
CA ALA A 68 4.40 15.50 10.27
C ALA A 68 3.94 14.84 11.57
N LEU A 69 3.24 13.71 11.46
CA LEU A 69 2.75 12.96 12.62
C LEU A 69 3.90 12.51 13.52
N GLU A 70 4.94 11.92 12.95
CA GLU A 70 6.06 11.36 13.71
C GLU A 70 7.03 12.44 14.22
N LEU A 71 7.27 13.50 13.45
CA LEU A 71 8.05 14.66 13.90
C LEU A 71 7.34 15.42 15.03
N ARG A 72 6.02 15.61 14.94
CA ARG A 72 5.26 16.22 16.05
C ARG A 72 5.32 15.38 17.32
N LYS A 73 5.24 14.05 17.21
CA LYS A 73 5.41 13.14 18.36
C LYS A 73 6.80 13.24 19.00
N ALA A 74 7.82 13.53 18.19
CA ALA A 74 9.18 13.77 18.67
C ALA A 74 9.39 15.18 19.26
N GLY A 75 8.38 16.06 19.21
CA GLY A 75 8.43 17.40 19.82
C GLY A 75 8.76 18.55 18.86
N TYR A 76 8.92 18.31 17.56
CA TYR A 76 9.15 19.37 16.58
C TYR A 76 7.90 20.23 16.37
N ARG A 77 8.11 21.54 16.14
CA ARG A 77 7.04 22.42 15.64
C ARG A 77 6.90 22.23 14.13
N VAL A 78 5.83 21.57 13.70
CA VAL A 78 5.64 21.23 12.28
C VAL A 78 4.56 22.09 11.64
N GLN A 79 4.85 22.59 10.43
CA GLN A 79 3.88 23.21 9.52
C GLN A 79 3.86 22.44 8.21
N ILE A 80 2.66 22.23 7.64
CA ILE A 80 2.48 21.62 6.33
C ILE A 80 1.89 22.68 5.39
N LEU A 81 2.45 22.79 4.18
CA LEU A 81 1.86 23.55 3.08
C LEU A 81 1.35 22.56 2.04
N GLU A 82 0.05 22.53 1.82
CA GLU A 82 -0.59 21.72 0.78
C GLU A 82 -1.24 22.64 -0.24
N PHE A 83 -0.99 22.35 -1.52
CA PHE A 83 -1.52 23.12 -2.63
C PHE A 83 -3.02 22.88 -2.83
N ASN A 84 -3.45 21.62 -2.68
CA ASN A 84 -4.84 21.23 -2.84
C ASN A 84 -5.70 21.67 -1.64
N GLY A 85 -7.00 21.83 -1.84
CA GLY A 85 -7.97 22.02 -0.75
C GLY A 85 -8.23 20.77 0.11
N ARG A 86 -7.38 19.75 0.03
CA ARG A 86 -7.55 18.47 0.72
C ARG A 86 -6.21 17.81 1.06
N ALA A 87 -6.18 17.04 2.14
CA ALA A 87 -5.07 16.15 2.46
C ALA A 87 -5.15 14.83 1.64
N GLY A 88 -4.08 14.04 1.71
CA GLY A 88 -3.98 12.69 1.13
C GLY A 88 -3.18 12.63 -0.18
N GLY A 89 -3.09 13.75 -0.92
CA GLY A 89 -2.38 13.83 -2.19
C GLY A 89 -2.96 12.85 -3.21
N ARG A 90 -2.15 11.89 -3.68
CA ARG A 90 -2.60 10.82 -4.58
C ARG A 90 -3.56 9.82 -3.91
N ASN A 91 -3.57 9.72 -2.58
CA ASN A 91 -4.56 8.93 -1.87
C ASN A 91 -5.83 9.76 -1.68
N TRP A 92 -6.85 9.43 -2.45
CA TRP A 92 -8.09 10.19 -2.53
C TRP A 92 -9.27 9.24 -2.71
N SER A 93 -10.35 9.51 -1.97
CA SER A 93 -11.67 8.92 -2.17
C SER A 93 -12.61 10.01 -2.69
N ILE A 94 -13.12 9.83 -3.90
CA ILE A 94 -14.13 10.69 -4.53
C ILE A 94 -15.52 10.24 -4.08
N ARG A 95 -16.35 11.19 -3.65
CA ARG A 95 -17.74 11.00 -3.20
C ARG A 95 -18.68 11.94 -3.95
N GLY A 96 -19.99 11.72 -3.82
CA GLY A 96 -21.00 12.62 -4.39
C GLY A 96 -20.78 14.08 -3.94
N GLY A 97 -20.78 15.00 -4.89
CA GLY A 97 -20.52 16.43 -4.68
C GLY A 97 -19.07 16.87 -4.89
N ASP A 98 -18.09 15.94 -4.88
CA ASP A 98 -16.70 16.29 -5.16
C ASP A 98 -16.56 16.79 -6.61
N SER A 99 -15.77 17.85 -6.80
CA SER A 99 -15.45 18.40 -8.11
C SER A 99 -13.95 18.42 -8.34
N PHE A 100 -13.51 18.17 -9.57
CA PHE A 100 -12.12 18.30 -9.99
C PHE A 100 -12.03 18.97 -11.34
N THR A 101 -11.08 19.90 -11.46
CA THR A 101 -10.72 20.52 -12.73
C THR A 101 -9.35 20.03 -13.13
N GLU A 102 -9.27 19.31 -14.25
CA GLU A 102 -8.01 18.85 -14.81
C GLU A 102 -7.18 20.02 -15.35
N LEU A 103 -5.90 19.76 -15.65
CA LEU A 103 -4.99 20.78 -16.19
C LEU A 103 -5.51 21.45 -17.48
N GLY A 104 -6.33 20.74 -18.28
CA GLY A 104 -6.97 21.26 -19.48
C GLY A 104 -8.21 22.13 -19.23
N GLY A 105 -8.55 22.42 -17.96
CA GLY A 105 -9.73 23.20 -17.59
C GLY A 105 -11.04 22.41 -17.60
N PHE A 106 -11.02 21.15 -18.02
CA PHE A 106 -12.20 20.29 -17.97
C PHE A 106 -12.56 19.97 -16.52
N ARG A 107 -13.79 20.32 -16.14
CA ARG A 107 -14.31 20.11 -14.79
C ARG A 107 -15.29 18.95 -14.77
N GLN A 108 -15.08 18.03 -13.84
CA GLN A 108 -15.97 16.91 -13.56
C GLN A 108 -16.51 17.04 -12.14
N THR A 109 -17.80 16.74 -11.97
CA THR A 109 -18.46 16.68 -10.66
C THR A 109 -19.00 15.28 -10.45
N CYS A 110 -18.61 14.64 -9.36
CA CYS A 110 -19.10 13.32 -9.01
C CYS A 110 -20.56 13.38 -8.55
N GLN A 111 -21.41 12.54 -9.14
CA GLN A 111 -22.85 12.45 -8.85
C GLN A 111 -23.23 11.13 -8.17
N PHE A 112 -22.29 10.50 -7.46
CA PHE A 112 -22.59 9.29 -6.69
C PHE A 112 -23.65 9.55 -5.61
N GLU A 113 -24.49 8.55 -5.38
CA GLU A 113 -25.42 8.55 -4.24
C GLU A 113 -24.67 8.54 -2.90
N GLN A 114 -25.39 8.89 -1.83
CA GLN A 114 -24.83 8.93 -0.49
C GLN A 114 -24.24 7.58 -0.08
N GLY A 115 -23.02 7.60 0.47
CA GLY A 115 -22.31 6.41 0.92
C GLY A 115 -21.46 5.73 -0.16
N LEU A 116 -21.70 6.03 -1.44
CA LEU A 116 -20.89 5.50 -2.54
C LEU A 116 -19.62 6.35 -2.74
N TYR A 117 -18.54 5.69 -3.16
CA TYR A 117 -17.26 6.35 -3.41
C TYR A 117 -16.39 5.55 -4.40
N LEU A 118 -15.38 6.23 -4.95
CA LEU A 118 -14.32 5.62 -5.76
C LEU A 118 -12.95 6.09 -5.24
N ASN A 119 -11.97 5.19 -5.21
CA ASN A 119 -10.58 5.55 -4.97
C ASN A 119 -9.83 5.63 -6.31
N PRO A 120 -9.70 6.80 -6.97
CA PRO A 120 -8.97 6.93 -8.24
C PRO A 120 -7.45 6.75 -8.10
N GLY A 121 -6.93 6.72 -6.88
CA GLY A 121 -5.53 6.48 -6.56
C GLY A 121 -5.28 5.10 -5.95
N PRO A 122 -4.47 5.00 -4.88
CA PRO A 122 -4.36 3.78 -4.09
C PRO A 122 -5.74 3.36 -3.56
N TRP A 123 -6.10 2.10 -3.80
CA TRP A 123 -7.45 1.57 -3.51
C TRP A 123 -7.43 0.26 -2.72
N ARG A 124 -6.25 -0.29 -2.43
CA ARG A 124 -6.07 -1.55 -1.71
C ARG A 124 -4.81 -1.56 -0.85
N ILE A 125 -4.83 -2.33 0.23
CA ILE A 125 -3.70 -2.51 1.15
C ILE A 125 -3.41 -4.01 1.28
N PRO A 126 -2.31 -4.52 0.71
CA PRO A 126 -1.87 -5.90 0.91
C PRO A 126 -1.48 -6.18 2.37
N TYR A 127 -1.66 -7.43 2.81
CA TYR A 127 -1.39 -7.85 4.20
C TYR A 127 0.06 -7.63 4.67
N HIS A 128 1.03 -7.61 3.73
CA HIS A 128 2.45 -7.41 4.04
C HIS A 128 2.86 -5.94 4.11
N HIS A 129 1.94 -4.98 3.89
CA HIS A 129 2.18 -3.55 4.10
C HIS A 129 2.10 -3.19 5.59
N ARG A 130 2.99 -3.79 6.40
CA ARG A 130 2.94 -3.77 7.87
C ARG A 130 2.95 -2.36 8.45
N ALA A 131 3.73 -1.43 7.88
CA ALA A 131 3.76 -0.03 8.32
C ALA A 131 2.40 0.65 8.19
N LEU A 132 1.77 0.51 7.02
CA LEU A 132 0.48 1.14 6.74
C LEU A 132 -0.62 0.55 7.63
N LEU A 133 -0.66 -0.77 7.77
CA LEU A 133 -1.62 -1.47 8.64
C LEU A 133 -1.46 -1.07 10.12
N ASP A 134 -0.23 -0.83 10.57
CA ASP A 134 0.03 -0.30 11.91
C ASP A 134 -0.48 1.13 12.11
N TYR A 135 -0.29 2.02 11.12
CA TYR A 135 -0.89 3.35 11.15
C TYR A 135 -2.42 3.31 11.14
N CYS A 136 -3.04 2.47 10.32
CA CYS A 136 -4.50 2.30 10.33
C CYS A 136 -5.00 1.92 11.72
N ARG A 137 -4.32 0.98 12.40
CA ARG A 137 -4.66 0.58 13.77
C ARG A 137 -4.48 1.74 14.77
N ARG A 138 -3.32 2.40 14.77
CA ARG A 138 -2.99 3.50 15.71
C ARG A 138 -3.90 4.72 15.55
N LEU A 139 -4.38 4.97 14.33
CA LEU A 139 -5.28 6.07 13.99
C LEU A 139 -6.76 5.66 14.02
N ASN A 140 -7.06 4.41 14.44
CA ASN A 140 -8.40 3.87 14.51
C ASN A 140 -9.19 3.97 13.18
N VAL A 141 -8.50 3.69 12.06
CA VAL A 141 -9.10 3.62 10.73
C VAL A 141 -9.57 2.19 10.48
N THR A 142 -10.87 2.01 10.40
CA THR A 142 -11.50 0.71 10.09
C THR A 142 -11.07 0.22 8.71
N LEU A 143 -10.76 -1.08 8.62
CA LEU A 143 -10.40 -1.76 7.39
C LEU A 143 -11.45 -2.81 7.04
N GLU A 144 -11.67 -3.02 5.74
CA GLU A 144 -12.57 -4.03 5.21
C GLU A 144 -11.81 -4.98 4.27
N PRO A 145 -12.22 -6.25 4.16
CA PRO A 145 -11.64 -7.18 3.21
C PRO A 145 -11.84 -6.69 1.77
N PHE A 146 -10.75 -6.64 1.00
CA PHE A 146 -10.78 -6.32 -0.42
C PHE A 146 -10.53 -7.59 -1.26
N ILE A 147 -11.59 -8.20 -1.78
CA ILE A 147 -11.53 -9.49 -2.50
C ILE A 147 -11.25 -9.25 -4.00
N GLN A 148 -10.05 -9.61 -4.46
CA GLN A 148 -9.63 -9.46 -5.86
C GLN A 148 -9.81 -10.72 -6.71
N LEU A 149 -9.95 -11.87 -6.08
CA LEU A 149 -9.98 -13.15 -6.76
C LEU A 149 -11.17 -13.96 -6.25
N ASN A 150 -12.03 -14.37 -7.18
CA ASN A 150 -13.12 -15.28 -6.93
C ASN A 150 -13.07 -16.41 -7.96
N HIS A 151 -12.61 -17.59 -7.54
CA HIS A 151 -12.50 -18.77 -8.40
C HIS A 151 -13.86 -19.32 -8.85
N ASN A 152 -14.94 -18.91 -8.20
CA ASN A 152 -16.31 -19.27 -8.55
C ASN A 152 -17.00 -18.20 -9.41
N ALA A 153 -16.26 -17.17 -9.86
CA ALA A 153 -16.82 -16.15 -10.74
C ALA A 153 -17.26 -16.78 -12.06
N TYR A 154 -18.51 -16.54 -12.45
CA TYR A 154 -19.04 -16.96 -13.74
C TYR A 154 -18.33 -16.17 -14.85
N LEU A 155 -17.53 -16.87 -15.65
CA LEU A 155 -16.90 -16.31 -16.85
C LEU A 155 -17.83 -16.55 -18.04
N HIS A 156 -18.56 -15.51 -18.46
CA HIS A 156 -19.35 -15.55 -19.67
C HIS A 156 -18.56 -14.98 -20.84
N ALA A 157 -18.38 -15.78 -21.90
CA ALA A 157 -17.90 -15.31 -23.18
C ALA A 157 -18.95 -15.64 -24.24
N THR A 158 -19.78 -14.66 -24.58
CA THR A 158 -20.55 -14.68 -25.82
C THR A 158 -19.56 -14.49 -26.96
N ARG A 159 -19.44 -15.51 -27.81
CA ARG A 159 -18.77 -15.33 -29.11
C ARG A 159 -19.46 -14.21 -29.89
#